data_AF-A0A959TMK5-F1
#
_entry.id   AF-A0A959TMK5-F1
#
_cell.length_a   1.000
_cell.length_b   1.000
_cell.length_c   1.000
_cell.angle_alpha   90.00
_cell.angle_beta   90.00
_cell.angle_gamma   90.00
#
_symmetry.space_group_name_H-M   'P 1'
#
loop_
_entity.id
_entity.type
_entity.pdbx_description
1 polymer ?
#
loop_
_entity_poly.entity_id
_entity_poly.type
_entity_poly.pdbx_seq_one_letter_code
_entity_poly.pdbx_strand_id
1 'polypeptide(L)'
;MTGTRIPAHRPFAVVLIGWFLVISTGILFTASFTLFRPGTVVDLIWRVKEAEHAQLMDHRIVVCAGFLALGLLMAATAYGWSRSREWAWWLAIGIFIANGVGDATRLLQGQWPEGLMGVCITVLLVVYLTRAKVRGLFR
;
A
#
# COMPACT_ATOMS: atom_id res chain seq x y z
N MET A 1 -34.03 30.29 -5.62
CA MET A 1 -33.01 29.59 -6.41
C MET A 1 -32.36 28.53 -5.52
N THR A 2 -32.89 27.32 -5.57
CA THR A 2 -32.47 26.17 -4.76
C THR A 2 -31.20 25.60 -5.37
N GLY A 3 -30.04 25.93 -4.78
CA GLY A 3 -28.77 25.32 -5.15
C GLY A 3 -28.84 23.82 -4.89
N THR A 4 -28.89 23.04 -5.97
CA THR A 4 -28.74 21.60 -5.93
C THR A 4 -27.37 21.30 -5.32
N ARG A 5 -27.34 20.83 -4.07
CA ARG A 5 -26.14 20.21 -3.51
C ARG A 5 -25.95 18.92 -4.30
N ILE A 6 -25.23 18.98 -5.41
CA ILE A 6 -24.70 17.79 -6.07
C ILE A 6 -23.93 17.05 -4.97
N PRO A 7 -24.31 15.81 -4.59
CA PRO A 7 -23.54 15.07 -3.62
C PRO A 7 -22.11 15.04 -4.12
N ALA A 8 -21.17 15.54 -3.31
CA ALA A 8 -19.75 15.53 -3.65
C ALA A 8 -19.33 14.07 -3.79
N HIS A 9 -19.44 13.55 -5.01
CA HIS A 9 -19.10 12.17 -5.30
C HIS A 9 -17.61 12.06 -5.09
N ARG A 10 -17.21 11.39 -4.00
CA ARG A 10 -15.80 11.10 -3.76
C ARG A 10 -15.29 10.36 -4.99
N PRO A 11 -14.23 10.85 -5.65
CA PRO A 11 -13.74 10.22 -6.87
C PRO A 11 -13.51 8.74 -6.61
N PHE A 12 -13.96 7.87 -7.52
CA PHE A 12 -13.85 6.41 -7.37
C PHE A 12 -12.45 5.96 -6.94
N ALA A 13 -11.41 6.57 -7.52
CA ALA A 13 -10.02 6.29 -7.17
C ALA A 13 -9.68 6.56 -5.69
N VAL A 14 -10.29 7.56 -5.04
CA VAL A 14 -10.06 7.85 -3.61
C VAL A 14 -10.63 6.74 -2.72
N VAL A 15 -11.78 6.18 -3.12
CA VAL A 15 -12.39 5.03 -2.44
C VAL A 15 -11.54 3.78 -2.64
N LEU A 16 -11.08 3.55 -3.87
CA LEU A 16 -10.22 2.42 -4.22
C LEU A 16 -8.89 2.45 -3.45
N ILE A 17 -8.25 3.61 -3.31
CA ILE A 17 -7.03 3.79 -2.50
C ILE A 17 -7.30 3.47 -1.03
N GLY A 18 -8.45 3.89 -0.50
CA GLY A 18 -8.85 3.56 0.87
C GLY A 18 -8.94 2.04 1.09
N TRP A 19 -9.60 1.33 0.19
CA TRP A 19 -9.69 -0.13 0.22
C TRP A 19 -8.33 -0.80 0.05
N PHE A 20 -7.50 -0.30 -0.86
CA PHE A 20 -6.13 -0.78 -1.05
C PHE A 20 -5.32 -0.70 0.25
N LEU A 21 -5.39 0.41 0.99
CA LEU A 21 -4.67 0.57 2.26
C LEU A 21 -5.15 -0.44 3.32
N VAL A 22 -6.45 -0.66 3.42
CA VAL A 22 -7.03 -1.63 4.38
C VAL A 22 -6.63 -3.06 4.03
N ILE A 23 -6.75 -3.46 2.77
CA ILE A 23 -6.38 -4.80 2.32
C ILE A 23 -4.88 -5.04 2.51
N SER A 24 -4.05 -4.06 2.12
CA SER A 24 -2.60 -4.14 2.27
C SER A 24 -2.17 -4.23 3.74
N THR A 25 -2.85 -3.55 4.64
CA THR A 25 -2.64 -3.68 6.10
C THR A 25 -2.83 -5.12 6.55
N GLY A 26 -3.93 -5.76 6.13
CA GLY A 26 -4.20 -7.17 6.45
C GLY A 26 -3.11 -8.09 5.92
N ILE A 27 -2.73 -7.92 4.65
CA ILE A 27 -1.66 -8.69 4.00
C ILE A 27 -0.33 -8.55 4.76
N LEU A 28 0.06 -7.33 5.13
CA LEU A 28 1.31 -7.09 5.84
C LEU A 28 1.31 -7.69 7.25
N PHE A 29 0.19 -7.66 7.97
CA PHE A 29 0.09 -8.32 9.25
C PHE A 29 0.12 -9.84 9.13
N THR A 30 -0.56 -10.41 8.13
CA THR A 30 -0.47 -11.85 7.83
C THR A 30 0.95 -12.25 7.47
N ALA A 31 1.62 -11.48 6.59
CA ALA A 31 3.01 -11.72 6.22
C ALA A 31 3.93 -11.62 7.45
N SER A 32 3.80 -10.57 8.27
CA SER A 32 4.56 -10.42 9.52
C SER A 32 4.35 -11.60 10.46
N PHE A 33 3.09 -12.06 10.60
CA PHE A 33 2.75 -13.18 11.47
C PHE A 33 3.39 -14.50 11.01
N THR A 34 3.32 -14.79 9.71
CA THR A 34 3.95 -15.99 9.13
C THR A 34 5.48 -15.95 9.23
N LEU A 35 6.11 -14.76 9.13
CA LEU A 35 7.55 -14.60 9.34
C LEU A 35 7.95 -14.73 10.82
N PHE A 36 7.12 -14.23 11.74
CA PHE A 36 7.34 -14.31 13.18
C PHE A 36 7.17 -15.73 13.71
N ARG A 37 6.18 -16.45 13.19
CA ARG A 37 5.87 -17.84 13.56
C ARG A 37 5.76 -18.72 12.30
N PRO A 38 6.90 -19.13 11.72
CA PRO A 38 6.89 -20.01 10.56
C PRO A 38 6.40 -21.42 10.92
N GLY A 39 5.91 -22.15 9.93
CA GLY A 39 5.35 -23.50 10.05
C GLY A 39 3.85 -23.56 10.33
N THR A 40 3.10 -22.48 10.08
CA THR A 40 1.64 -22.47 10.31
C THR A 40 0.84 -22.81 9.06
N VAL A 41 -0.46 -23.12 9.23
CA VAL A 41 -1.39 -23.30 8.10
C VAL A 41 -1.57 -22.03 7.26
N VAL A 42 -1.23 -20.85 7.80
CA VAL A 42 -1.30 -19.58 7.08
C VAL A 42 -0.18 -19.46 6.05
N ASP A 43 0.91 -20.21 6.23
CA ASP A 43 2.05 -20.22 5.32
C ASP A 43 1.69 -20.81 3.94
N LEU A 44 0.54 -21.48 3.81
CA LEU A 44 0.01 -21.92 2.52
C LEU A 44 -0.16 -20.76 1.52
N ILE A 45 -0.36 -19.52 1.99
CA ILE A 45 -0.46 -18.34 1.14
C ILE A 45 0.85 -18.14 0.34
N TRP A 46 2.00 -18.53 0.90
CA TRP A 46 3.30 -18.39 0.25
C TRP A 46 3.53 -19.36 -0.89
N ARG A 47 2.67 -20.37 -1.10
CA ARG A 47 2.78 -21.28 -2.26
C ARG A 47 2.72 -20.57 -3.61
N VAL A 48 2.12 -19.38 -3.65
CA VAL A 48 2.09 -18.55 -4.87
C VAL A 48 3.47 -17.95 -5.17
N LYS A 49 4.30 -17.73 -4.14
CA LYS A 49 5.60 -17.03 -4.20
C LYS A 49 6.62 -17.67 -3.25
N GLU A 50 6.84 -18.97 -3.41
CA GLU A 50 7.71 -19.74 -2.49
C GLU A 50 9.16 -19.24 -2.48
N ALA A 51 9.68 -18.87 -3.65
CA ALA A 51 11.03 -18.33 -3.79
C ALA A 51 11.20 -16.99 -3.03
N GLU A 52 10.19 -16.12 -3.04
CA GLU A 52 10.25 -14.87 -2.27
C GLU A 52 10.20 -15.16 -0.77
N HIS A 53 9.31 -16.08 -0.33
CA HIS A 53 9.23 -16.45 1.08
C HIS A 53 10.56 -16.98 1.63
N ALA A 54 11.28 -17.80 0.84
CA ALA A 54 12.61 -18.28 1.20
C ALA A 54 13.61 -17.13 1.40
N GLN A 55 13.63 -16.13 0.51
CA GLN A 55 14.51 -14.95 0.66
C GLN A 55 14.15 -14.10 1.88
N LEU A 56 12.85 -13.96 2.18
CA LEU A 56 12.40 -13.23 3.37
C LEU A 56 12.81 -13.95 4.66
N MET A 57 12.88 -15.28 4.64
CA MET A 57 13.29 -16.10 5.78
C MET A 57 14.74 -15.87 6.20
N ASP A 58 15.64 -15.61 5.25
CA ASP A 58 17.05 -15.29 5.54
C ASP A 58 17.19 -14.06 6.45
N HIS A 59 16.24 -13.12 6.35
CA HIS A 59 16.26 -11.83 7.06
C HIS A 59 15.01 -11.65 7.92
N ARG A 60 14.38 -12.76 8.37
CA ARG A 60 13.01 -12.78 8.93
C ARG A 60 12.73 -11.76 10.02
N ILE A 61 13.68 -11.49 10.91
CA ILE A 61 13.48 -10.55 12.04
C ILE A 61 13.33 -9.12 11.50
N VAL A 62 14.23 -8.71 10.61
CA VAL A 62 14.24 -7.36 10.02
C VAL A 62 13.01 -7.18 9.12
N VAL A 63 12.71 -8.18 8.29
CA VAL A 63 11.54 -8.14 7.40
C VAL A 63 10.24 -8.13 8.19
N CYS A 64 10.11 -8.98 9.22
CA CYS A 64 8.94 -9.00 10.09
C CYS A 64 8.72 -7.64 10.77
N ALA A 65 9.77 -7.04 11.32
CA ALA A 65 9.67 -5.70 11.92
C ALA A 65 9.27 -4.64 10.88
N GLY A 66 9.85 -4.71 9.68
CA GLY A 66 9.52 -3.82 8.56
C GLY A 66 8.07 -3.94 8.12
N PHE A 67 7.56 -5.15 7.91
CA PHE A 67 6.17 -5.39 7.54
C PHE A 67 5.19 -4.99 8.64
N LEU A 68 5.54 -5.22 9.92
CA LEU A 68 4.70 -4.80 11.03
C LEU A 68 4.63 -3.27 11.10
N ALA A 69 5.77 -2.59 10.98
CA ALA A 69 5.83 -1.13 10.97
C ALA A 69 5.06 -0.54 9.78
N LEU A 70 5.24 -1.10 8.58
CA LEU A 70 4.52 -0.65 7.39
C LEU A 70 3.02 -0.93 7.50
N GLY A 71 2.61 -2.07 8.06
CA GLY A 71 1.22 -2.41 8.31
C GLY A 71 0.55 -1.44 9.28
N LEU A 72 1.23 -1.09 10.38
CA LEU A 72 0.76 -0.04 11.30
C LEU A 72 0.64 1.32 10.62
N LEU A 73 1.62 1.67 9.78
CA LEU A 73 1.59 2.92 9.02
C LEU A 73 0.42 2.94 8.03
N MET A 74 0.16 1.84 7.33
CA MET A 74 -0.99 1.70 6.42
C MET A 74 -2.31 1.73 7.18
N ALA A 75 -2.40 1.11 8.36
CA ALA A 75 -3.59 1.17 9.22
C ALA A 75 -3.88 2.61 9.68
N ALA A 76 -2.85 3.32 10.16
CA ALA A 76 -2.95 4.73 10.52
C ALA A 76 -3.35 5.57 9.30
N THR A 77 -2.73 5.34 8.15
CA THR A 77 -3.07 6.03 6.91
C THR A 77 -4.51 5.77 6.51
N ALA A 78 -5.00 4.53 6.52
CA ALA A 78 -6.39 4.19 6.21
C ALA A 78 -7.37 4.89 7.16
N TYR A 79 -7.05 4.93 8.45
CA TYR A 79 -7.83 5.64 9.46
C TYR A 79 -7.90 7.15 9.18
N GLY A 80 -6.76 7.80 8.98
CA GLY A 80 -6.72 9.22 8.65
C GLY A 80 -7.34 9.53 7.28
N TRP A 81 -7.22 8.62 6.32
CA TRP A 81 -7.80 8.70 4.99
C TRP A 81 -9.33 8.69 5.04
N SER A 82 -9.93 7.81 5.86
CA SER A 82 -11.39 7.74 6.06
C SER A 82 -11.96 9.05 6.61
N ARG A 83 -11.14 9.77 7.39
CA ARG A 83 -11.45 11.08 7.99
C ARG A 83 -10.96 12.25 7.16
N SER A 84 -10.40 11.99 5.98
CA SER A 84 -9.87 13.00 5.07
C SER A 84 -8.86 13.96 5.74
N ARG A 85 -7.97 13.41 6.56
CA ARG A 85 -6.92 14.18 7.25
C ARG A 85 -5.72 14.45 6.34
N GLU A 86 -5.16 15.66 6.37
CA GLU A 86 -4.00 16.02 5.54
C GLU A 86 -2.76 15.14 5.79
N TRP A 87 -2.47 14.77 7.04
CA TRP A 87 -1.33 13.90 7.34
C TRP A 87 -1.44 12.53 6.68
N ALA A 88 -2.66 11.99 6.52
CA ALA A 88 -2.87 10.71 5.87
C ALA A 88 -2.64 10.77 4.36
N TRP A 89 -2.88 11.93 3.75
CA TRP A 89 -2.55 12.16 2.35
C TRP A 89 -1.03 12.12 2.12
N TRP A 90 -0.26 12.79 2.97
CA TRP A 90 1.20 12.74 2.93
C TRP A 90 1.74 11.32 3.17
N LEU A 91 1.18 10.59 4.14
CA LEU A 91 1.56 9.19 4.37
C LEU A 91 1.23 8.30 3.18
N ALA A 92 0.06 8.44 2.56
CA ALA A 92 -0.30 7.66 1.38
C ALA A 92 0.69 7.90 0.23
N ILE A 93 1.08 9.16 -0.03
CA ILE A 93 2.11 9.48 -1.02
C ILE A 93 3.44 8.79 -0.67
N GLY A 94 3.89 8.91 0.58
CA GLY A 94 5.13 8.29 1.05
C GLY A 94 5.11 6.77 0.87
N ILE A 95 4.00 6.11 1.23
CA ILE A 95 3.82 4.66 1.08
C ILE A 95 3.88 4.26 -0.40
N PHE A 96 3.20 4.98 -1.29
CA PHE A 96 3.25 4.67 -2.72
C PHE A 96 4.65 4.86 -3.30
N ILE A 97 5.35 5.93 -2.92
CA ILE A 97 6.73 6.14 -3.36
C ILE A 97 7.63 5.01 -2.87
N ALA A 98 7.53 4.61 -1.60
CA ALA A 98 8.30 3.50 -1.05
C ALA A 98 8.03 2.18 -1.77
N ASN A 99 6.76 1.89 -2.08
CA ASN A 99 6.38 0.72 -2.89
C ASN A 99 6.97 0.80 -4.30
N GLY A 100 6.91 1.96 -4.95
CA GLY A 100 7.50 2.17 -6.28
C GLY A 100 9.01 1.99 -6.33
N VAL A 101 9.72 2.31 -5.24
CA VAL A 101 11.16 1.98 -5.11
C VAL A 101 11.36 0.47 -5.12
N GLY A 102 10.51 -0.29 -4.41
CA GLY A 102 10.53 -1.76 -4.45
C GLY A 102 10.22 -2.34 -5.83
N ASP A 103 9.32 -1.72 -6.58
CA ASP A 103 9.05 -2.15 -7.96
C ASP A 103 10.18 -1.78 -8.92
N ALA A 104 10.87 -0.66 -8.69
CA ALA A 104 12.06 -0.30 -9.42
C ALA A 104 13.23 -1.25 -9.13
N THR A 105 13.41 -1.73 -7.90
CA THR A 105 14.44 -2.75 -7.61
C THR A 105 14.14 -4.07 -8.32
N ARG A 106 12.87 -4.47 -8.43
CA ARG A 106 12.44 -5.63 -9.23
C ARG A 106 12.80 -5.49 -10.70
N LEU A 107 12.60 -4.30 -11.29
CA LEU A 107 13.05 -4.00 -12.66
C LEU A 107 14.55 -4.24 -12.82
N LEU A 108 15.36 -3.72 -11.89
CA LEU A 108 16.82 -3.85 -11.91
C LEU A 108 17.27 -5.32 -11.74
N GLN A 109 16.48 -6.14 -11.05
CA GLN A 109 16.73 -7.58 -10.87
C GLN A 109 16.25 -8.43 -12.05
N GLY A 110 15.73 -7.81 -13.12
CA GLY A 110 15.28 -8.51 -14.32
C GLY A 110 13.84 -9.05 -14.26
N GLN A 111 13.08 -8.71 -13.21
CA GLN A 111 11.65 -9.03 -13.08
C GLN A 111 10.81 -7.95 -13.80
N TRP A 112 11.02 -7.86 -15.12
CA TRP A 112 10.52 -6.76 -15.95
C TRP A 112 9.00 -6.58 -15.93
N PRO A 113 8.16 -7.64 -16.05
CA PRO A 113 6.71 -7.47 -16.10
C PRO A 113 6.15 -6.90 -14.79
N GLU A 114 6.52 -7.49 -13.64
CA GLU A 114 6.03 -7.06 -12.34
C GLU A 114 6.54 -5.66 -12.00
N GLY A 115 7.84 -5.42 -12.17
CA GLY A 115 8.45 -4.13 -11.84
C GLY A 115 7.93 -2.98 -12.70
N LEU A 116 7.74 -3.19 -14.01
CA LEU A 116 7.28 -2.12 -14.91
C LEU A 116 5.85 -1.72 -14.59
N MET A 117 4.96 -2.69 -14.37
CA MET A 117 3.58 -2.42 -13.97
C MET A 117 3.53 -1.66 -12.65
N GLY A 118 4.30 -2.10 -11.65
CA GLY A 118 4.34 -1.47 -10.33
C GLY A 118 4.82 -0.02 -10.37
N VAL A 119 5.90 0.25 -11.10
CA VAL A 119 6.42 1.62 -11.28
C VAL A 119 5.39 2.51 -12.01
N CYS A 120 4.81 2.03 -13.11
CA CYS A 120 3.78 2.77 -13.85
C CYS A 120 2.57 3.11 -12.97
N ILE A 121 2.04 2.13 -12.23
CA ILE A 121 0.91 2.33 -11.31
C ILE A 121 1.28 3.34 -10.23
N THR A 122 2.47 3.24 -9.65
CA THR A 122 2.94 4.16 -8.61
C THR A 122 2.99 5.60 -9.12
N VAL A 123 3.60 5.82 -10.29
CA VAL A 123 3.71 7.16 -10.89
C VAL A 123 2.31 7.74 -11.15
N LEU A 124 1.40 6.94 -11.74
CA LEU A 124 0.03 7.37 -12.00
C LEU A 124 -0.71 7.75 -10.71
N LEU A 125 -0.57 6.96 -9.64
CA LEU A 125 -1.21 7.23 -8.35
C LEU A 125 -0.65 8.49 -7.69
N VAL A 126 0.68 8.66 -7.63
CA VAL A 126 1.30 9.85 -7.03
C VAL A 126 0.92 11.12 -7.80
N VAL A 127 0.96 11.07 -9.14
CA VAL A 127 0.49 12.18 -9.99
C VAL A 127 -1.00 12.46 -9.77
N TYR A 128 -1.83 11.43 -9.63
CA TYR A 128 -3.26 11.61 -9.35
C TYR A 128 -3.50 12.25 -7.97
N LEU A 129 -2.80 11.79 -6.94
CA LEU A 129 -2.94 12.28 -5.56
C LEU A 129 -2.49 13.73 -5.39
N THR A 130 -1.53 14.18 -6.18
CA THR A 130 -1.01 15.56 -6.15
C THR A 130 -1.90 16.57 -6.89
N ARG A 131 -2.92 16.10 -7.64
CA ARG A 131 -3.89 17.01 -8.28
C ARG A 131 -4.65 17.83 -7.24
N ALA A 132 -4.77 19.13 -7.47
CA ALA A 132 -5.43 20.07 -6.55
C ALA A 132 -6.85 19.63 -6.13
N LYS A 133 -7.62 19.02 -7.05
CA LYS A 133 -8.95 18.47 -6.77
C LYS A 133 -8.93 17.35 -5.73
N VAL A 134 -7.92 16.48 -5.76
CA VAL A 134 -7.79 15.35 -4.83
C VAL A 134 -7.18 15.81 -3.51
N ARG A 135 -6.10 16.61 -3.58
CA ARG A 135 -5.50 17.22 -2.39
C ARG A 135 -6.52 18.04 -1.57
N GLY A 136 -7.39 18.80 -2.25
CA GLY A 136 -8.42 19.61 -1.60
C GLY A 136 -9.51 18.81 -0.85
N LEU A 137 -9.56 17.49 -1.01
CA LEU A 137 -10.41 16.62 -0.20
C LEU A 137 -9.86 16.41 1.21
N PHE A 138 -8.56 16.59 1.41
CA PHE A 138 -7.88 16.37 2.69
C PHE A 138 -7.62 17.71 3.40
N ARG A 139 -7.93 17.78 4.69
CA ARG A 139 -7.80 18.97 5.55
C ARG A 139 -7.19 18.65 6.91
#